data_AF-A0A960A4W5-F1
#
_entry.id   AF-A0A960A4W5-F1
#
_cell.length_a   1.000
_cell.length_b   1.000
_cell.length_c   1.000
_cell.angle_alpha   90.00
_cell.angle_beta   90.00
_cell.angle_gamma   90.00
#
_symmetry.space_group_name_H-M   'P 1'
#
loop_
_entity.id
_entity.type
_entity.pdbx_description
1 polymer ?
#
loop_
_entity_poly.entity_id
_entity_poly.type
_entity_poly.pdbx_seq_one_letter_code
_entity_poly.pdbx_strand_id
1 'polypeptide(L)'
;MADYAQVHSVGHEQGEPKVDLNEFARAFYKNVDPEDLAERTVEELYGAVQTQLKLAQHLPQGKAQIRVFTPTVAANGWSAGGHTVVGVITSDMPFLVDSVTMAINAANHAIHLLVHPVFVVRRDVSGELLEVVSPDGNEQRPEH
;
A
#
# COMPACT_ATOMS: atom_id res chain seq x y z
N MET A 1 19.17 -8.93 -47.89
CA MET A 1 18.17 -7.90 -47.54
C MET A 1 17.18 -8.59 -46.62
N ALA A 2 17.37 -8.43 -45.30
CA ALA A 2 16.63 -9.17 -44.29
C ALA A 2 15.28 -8.49 -44.02
N ASP A 3 14.20 -9.27 -44.09
CA ASP A 3 12.85 -8.85 -43.74
C ASP A 3 12.64 -9.08 -42.24
N TYR A 4 12.34 -8.00 -41.52
CA TYR A 4 12.27 -7.97 -40.06
C TYR A 4 10.84 -8.38 -39.68
N ALA A 5 10.71 -9.61 -39.20
CA ALA A 5 9.46 -10.20 -38.75
C ALA A 5 8.76 -9.30 -37.72
N GLN A 6 7.45 -9.13 -37.93
CA GLN A 6 6.45 -8.60 -37.01
C GLN A 6 6.78 -8.87 -35.55
N VAL A 7 7.08 -7.80 -34.82
CA VAL A 7 7.05 -7.80 -33.35
C VAL A 7 5.60 -8.03 -32.94
N HIS A 8 5.30 -9.25 -32.51
CA HIS A 8 4.07 -9.55 -31.79
C HIS A 8 4.04 -8.71 -30.51
N SER A 9 3.26 -7.63 -30.54
CA SER A 9 2.80 -6.96 -29.34
C SER A 9 1.90 -7.93 -28.58
N VAL A 10 2.47 -8.61 -27.58
CA VAL A 10 1.68 -9.35 -26.59
C VAL A 10 0.81 -8.29 -25.89
N GLY A 11 -0.49 -8.32 -26.17
CA GLY A 11 -1.45 -7.52 -25.44
C GLY A 11 -1.36 -7.93 -23.98
N HIS A 12 -0.96 -7.00 -23.12
CA HIS A 12 -1.12 -7.18 -21.68
C HIS A 12 -2.61 -7.23 -21.42
N GLU A 13 -3.13 -8.41 -21.09
CA GLU A 13 -4.44 -8.57 -20.49
C GLU A 13 -4.41 -7.83 -19.14
N GLN A 14 -4.73 -6.53 -19.17
CA GLN A 14 -4.88 -5.67 -18.00
C GLN A 14 -6.16 -6.11 -17.26
N GLY A 15 -6.06 -7.20 -16.50
CA GLY A 15 -7.04 -7.53 -15.49
C GLY A 15 -6.90 -6.58 -14.31
N GLU A 16 -8.01 -6.20 -13.68
CA GLU A 16 -7.97 -5.53 -12.38
C GLU A 16 -7.10 -6.33 -11.40
N PRO A 17 -6.30 -5.67 -10.55
CA PRO A 17 -5.47 -6.36 -9.56
C PRO A 17 -6.32 -7.31 -8.73
N LYS A 18 -5.86 -8.56 -8.59
CA LYS A 18 -6.53 -9.52 -7.71
C LYS A 18 -6.22 -9.15 -6.27
N VAL A 19 -7.11 -8.37 -5.66
CA VAL A 19 -6.99 -7.92 -4.27
C VAL A 19 -8.32 -8.09 -3.57
N ASP A 20 -8.39 -9.01 -2.61
CA ASP A 20 -9.50 -9.05 -1.67
C ASP A 20 -9.31 -7.94 -0.62
N LEU A 21 -10.23 -6.98 -0.61
CA LEU A 21 -10.16 -5.83 0.30
C LEU A 21 -10.24 -6.23 1.78
N ASN A 22 -10.97 -7.29 2.13
CA ASN A 22 -11.07 -7.74 3.52
C ASN A 22 -9.76 -8.38 3.97
N GLU A 23 -9.17 -9.20 3.12
CA GLU A 23 -7.88 -9.83 3.40
C GLU A 23 -6.77 -8.76 3.49
N PHE A 24 -6.76 -7.82 2.56
CA PHE A 24 -5.85 -6.68 2.59
C PHE A 24 -6.02 -5.86 3.87
N ALA A 25 -7.25 -5.50 4.26
CA ALA A 25 -7.51 -4.72 5.47
C ALA A 25 -7.04 -5.45 6.74
N ARG A 26 -7.27 -6.78 6.83
CA ARG A 26 -6.80 -7.61 7.95
C ARG A 26 -5.28 -7.58 8.05
N ALA A 27 -4.58 -7.80 6.96
CA ALA A 27 -3.12 -7.75 6.92
C ALA A 27 -2.59 -6.33 7.16
N PHE A 28 -3.27 -5.30 6.65
CA PHE A 28 -2.91 -3.89 6.82
C PHE A 28 -2.87 -3.47 8.28
N TYR A 29 -3.86 -3.90 9.08
CA TYR A 29 -3.98 -3.55 10.49
C TYR A 29 -3.44 -4.62 11.46
N LYS A 30 -2.84 -5.71 10.96
CA LYS A 30 -2.43 -6.89 11.76
C LYS A 30 -1.59 -6.57 13.00
N ASN A 31 -0.72 -5.58 12.91
CA ASN A 31 0.22 -5.21 13.97
C ASN A 31 -0.14 -3.88 14.66
N VAL A 32 -1.34 -3.35 14.42
CA VAL A 32 -1.81 -2.12 15.07
C VAL A 32 -2.47 -2.49 16.40
N ASP A 33 -2.26 -1.66 17.43
CA ASP A 33 -2.89 -1.86 18.73
C ASP A 33 -4.43 -1.81 18.59
N PRO A 34 -5.18 -2.79 19.14
CA PRO A 34 -6.64 -2.77 19.10
C PRO A 34 -7.27 -1.51 19.72
N GLU A 35 -6.67 -0.92 20.75
CA GLU A 35 -7.18 0.31 21.38
C GLU A 35 -7.12 1.48 20.39
N ASP A 36 -6.00 1.58 19.69
CA ASP A 36 -5.81 2.49 18.58
C ASP A 36 -6.93 2.32 17.53
N LEU A 37 -7.20 1.10 17.08
CA LEU A 37 -8.24 0.86 16.08
C LEU A 37 -9.64 1.22 16.59
N ALA A 38 -9.91 1.00 17.88
CA ALA A 38 -11.19 1.29 18.51
C ALA A 38 -11.49 2.80 18.62
N GLU A 39 -10.47 3.65 18.61
CA GLU A 39 -10.64 5.12 18.58
C GLU A 39 -11.09 5.65 17.22
N ARG A 40 -11.16 4.80 16.19
CA ARG A 40 -11.39 5.19 14.80
C ARG A 40 -12.70 4.63 14.29
N THR A 41 -13.35 5.41 13.43
CA THR A 41 -14.58 4.98 12.75
C THR A 41 -14.28 3.95 11.67
N VAL A 42 -15.28 3.14 11.30
CA VAL A 42 -15.14 2.16 10.22
C VAL A 42 -14.82 2.86 8.89
N GLU A 43 -15.41 4.03 8.66
CA GLU A 43 -15.21 4.86 7.48
C GLU A 43 -13.77 5.38 7.39
N GLU A 44 -13.17 5.75 8.53
CA GLU A 44 -11.75 6.14 8.62
C GLU A 44 -10.83 4.98 8.26
N LEU A 45 -11.05 3.82 8.86
CA LEU A 45 -10.23 2.63 8.62
C LEU A 45 -10.35 2.16 7.17
N TYR A 46 -11.57 2.13 6.63
CA TYR A 46 -11.82 1.77 5.25
C TYR A 46 -11.21 2.78 4.27
N GLY A 47 -11.37 4.08 4.52
CA GLY A 47 -10.80 5.14 3.69
C GLY A 47 -9.27 5.10 3.62
N ALA A 48 -8.63 4.81 4.76
CA ALA A 48 -7.17 4.62 4.83
C ALA A 48 -6.72 3.41 4.00
N VAL A 49 -7.38 2.26 4.15
CA VAL A 49 -7.09 1.04 3.37
C VAL A 49 -7.23 1.28 1.87
N GLN A 50 -8.36 1.85 1.42
CA GLN A 50 -8.57 2.14 0.01
C GLN A 50 -7.54 3.13 -0.54
N THR A 51 -7.20 4.16 0.25
CA THR A 51 -6.21 5.16 -0.17
C THR A 51 -4.83 4.53 -0.33
N GLN A 52 -4.42 3.68 0.62
CA GLN A 52 -3.14 3.00 0.55
C GLN A 52 -3.09 2.02 -0.63
N LEU A 53 -4.13 1.23 -0.83
CA LEU A 53 -4.20 0.31 -1.97
C LEU A 53 -4.15 1.06 -3.30
N LYS A 54 -4.85 2.20 -3.40
CA LYS A 54 -4.80 3.07 -4.59
C LYS A 54 -3.41 3.65 -4.82
N LEU A 55 -2.71 4.08 -3.77
CA LEU A 55 -1.33 4.56 -3.86
C LEU A 55 -0.37 3.44 -4.27
N ALA A 56 -0.66 2.20 -3.86
CA ALA A 56 0.13 1.02 -4.19
C ALA A 56 -0.10 0.49 -5.61
N GLN A 57 -1.08 1.00 -6.37
CA GLN A 57 -1.42 0.46 -7.70
C GLN A 57 -0.23 0.47 -8.66
N HIS A 58 0.50 1.57 -8.72
CA HIS A 58 1.64 1.70 -9.62
C HIS A 58 2.87 2.07 -8.80
N LEU A 59 3.94 1.27 -8.79
CA LEU A 59 5.21 1.61 -8.13
C LEU A 59 6.38 1.30 -9.09
N PRO A 60 7.00 2.32 -9.72
CA PRO A 60 8.17 2.12 -10.56
C PRO A 60 9.31 1.45 -9.79
N GLN A 61 10.04 0.56 -10.46
CA GLN A 61 11.15 -0.17 -9.85
C GLN A 61 12.20 0.78 -9.25
N GLY A 62 12.63 0.49 -8.03
CA GLY A 62 13.66 1.25 -7.32
C GLY A 62 13.22 2.65 -6.86
N LYS A 63 11.92 2.94 -6.85
CA LYS A 63 11.34 4.17 -6.33
C LYS A 63 10.53 3.91 -5.08
N ALA A 64 10.52 4.89 -4.20
CA ALA A 64 9.48 5.03 -3.18
C ALA A 64 8.46 6.06 -3.67
N GLN A 65 7.20 5.86 -3.32
CA GLN A 65 6.15 6.85 -3.48
C GLN A 65 5.68 7.33 -2.12
N ILE A 66 5.57 8.64 -2.01
CA ILE A 66 5.16 9.31 -0.79
C ILE A 66 4.01 10.25 -1.14
N ARG A 67 2.96 10.21 -0.34
CA ARG A 67 1.83 11.13 -0.43
C ARG A 67 1.52 11.70 0.94
N VAL A 68 1.46 13.02 1.03
CA VAL A 68 1.11 13.76 2.26
C VAL A 68 -0.13 14.59 1.99
N PHE A 69 -1.18 14.39 2.78
CA PHE A 69 -2.46 15.09 2.60
C PHE A 69 -3.32 14.99 3.86
N THR A 70 -4.22 15.95 4.04
CA THR A 70 -5.25 15.91 5.10
C THR A 70 -6.58 15.50 4.44
N PRO A 71 -7.03 14.24 4.59
CA PRO A 71 -8.26 13.77 3.97
C PRO A 71 -9.48 14.55 4.47
N THR A 72 -10.36 14.91 3.54
CA THR A 72 -11.70 15.43 3.86
C THR A 72 -12.76 14.64 3.11
N VAL A 73 -13.97 14.52 3.68
CA VAL A 73 -15.07 13.79 3.03
C VAL A 73 -15.33 14.34 1.63
N ALA A 74 -15.30 15.67 1.46
CA ALA A 74 -15.56 16.32 0.17
C ALA A 74 -14.48 16.00 -0.89
N ALA A 75 -13.20 15.99 -0.53
CA ALA A 75 -12.11 15.81 -1.49
C ALA A 75 -11.69 14.35 -1.67
N ASN A 76 -11.91 13.50 -0.66
CA ASN A 76 -11.33 12.16 -0.58
C ASN A 76 -12.38 11.06 -0.34
N GLY A 77 -13.62 11.42 0.00
CA GLY A 77 -14.66 10.46 0.39
C GLY A 77 -14.52 9.94 1.83
N TRP A 78 -13.48 10.37 2.55
CA TRP A 78 -13.23 10.03 3.96
C TRP A 78 -12.45 11.17 4.64
N SER A 79 -12.46 11.19 5.97
CA SER A 79 -11.69 12.11 6.82
C SER A 79 -10.86 11.27 7.79
N ALA A 80 -9.76 11.80 8.31
CA ALA A 80 -8.97 11.19 9.38
C ALA A 80 -9.06 12.04 10.65
N GLY A 81 -10.27 12.39 11.10
CA GLY A 81 -10.47 13.31 12.23
C GLY A 81 -9.77 14.69 12.11
N GLY A 82 -9.41 15.15 10.92
CA GLY A 82 -8.61 16.36 10.70
C GLY A 82 -7.09 16.18 10.79
N HIS A 83 -6.60 14.95 10.99
CA HIS A 83 -5.17 14.63 10.96
C HIS A 83 -4.63 14.50 9.54
N THR A 84 -3.34 14.80 9.37
CA THR A 84 -2.61 14.60 8.12
C THR A 84 -2.16 13.15 8.00
N VAL A 85 -2.36 12.57 6.82
CA VAL A 85 -1.92 11.23 6.45
C VAL A 85 -0.65 11.31 5.63
N VAL A 86 0.37 10.56 6.03
CA VAL A 86 1.62 10.34 5.28
C VAL A 86 1.62 8.89 4.80
N GLY A 87 1.26 8.69 3.53
CA GLY A 87 1.29 7.38 2.87
C GLY A 87 2.65 7.15 2.22
N VAL A 88 3.31 6.04 2.56
CA VAL A 88 4.59 5.63 1.98
C VAL A 88 4.44 4.24 1.36
N ILE A 89 4.75 4.12 0.07
CA ILE A 89 4.85 2.84 -0.65
C ILE A 89 6.28 2.69 -1.12
N THR A 90 6.93 1.61 -0.71
CA THR A 90 8.31 1.30 -1.08
C THR A 90 8.55 -0.19 -0.98
N SER A 91 9.62 -0.68 -1.61
CA SER A 91 10.20 -1.96 -1.22
C SER A 91 10.64 -1.89 0.24
N ASP A 92 10.54 -3.03 0.94
CA ASP A 92 11.03 -3.14 2.32
C ASP A 92 12.52 -2.78 2.39
N MET A 93 12.88 -2.02 3.42
CA MET A 93 14.23 -1.52 3.65
C MET A 93 14.50 -1.48 5.15
N PRO A 94 15.70 -1.88 5.60
CA PRO A 94 16.07 -1.78 7.01
C PRO A 94 15.90 -0.34 7.54
N PHE A 95 15.36 -0.21 8.76
CA PHE A 95 15.23 1.05 9.49
C PHE A 95 14.31 2.12 8.87
N LEU A 96 13.50 1.78 7.87
CA LEU A 96 12.60 2.73 7.22
C LEU A 96 11.60 3.35 8.22
N VAL A 97 10.94 2.51 9.01
CA VAL A 97 9.92 2.94 9.98
C VAL A 97 10.52 3.90 11.00
N ASP A 98 11.69 3.56 11.56
CA ASP A 98 12.40 4.41 12.52
C ASP A 98 12.81 5.74 11.88
N SER A 99 13.35 5.71 10.67
CA SER A 99 13.81 6.90 9.96
C SER A 99 12.66 7.87 9.66
N VAL A 100 11.51 7.35 9.19
CA VAL A 100 10.31 8.17 8.94
C VAL A 100 9.77 8.75 10.24
N THR A 101 9.70 7.93 11.30
CA THR A 101 9.25 8.36 12.62
C THR A 101 10.12 9.47 13.18
N MET A 102 11.45 9.31 13.11
CA MET A 102 12.41 10.34 13.52
C MET A 102 12.26 11.63 12.72
N ALA A 103 12.06 11.55 11.42
CA ALA A 103 11.87 12.72 10.56
C ALA A 103 10.60 13.51 10.91
N ILE A 104 9.48 12.81 11.16
CA ILE A 104 8.21 13.43 11.57
C ILE A 104 8.35 14.10 12.94
N ASN A 105 8.97 13.41 13.90
CA ASN A 105 9.23 13.95 15.23
C ASN A 105 10.17 15.17 15.20
N ALA A 106 11.22 15.14 14.37
CA ALA A 106 12.14 16.26 14.19
C ALA A 106 11.46 17.50 13.59
N ALA A 107 10.36 17.31 12.83
CA ALA A 107 9.50 18.37 12.34
C ALA A 107 8.47 18.85 13.39
N ASN A 108 8.55 18.40 14.65
CA ASN A 108 7.61 18.71 15.73
C ASN A 108 6.16 18.31 15.44
N HIS A 109 5.96 17.20 14.73
CA HIS A 109 4.64 16.61 14.53
C HIS A 109 4.49 15.34 15.35
N ALA A 110 3.38 15.22 16.08
CA ALA A 110 3.02 14.00 16.78
C ALA A 110 2.51 12.94 15.77
N ILE A 111 2.87 11.68 16.00
CA ILE A 111 2.32 10.55 15.27
C ILE A 111 1.13 10.02 16.06
N HIS A 112 -0.06 10.11 15.46
CA HIS A 112 -1.31 9.67 16.08
C HIS A 112 -1.66 8.21 15.76
N LEU A 113 -1.13 7.68 14.66
CA LEU A 113 -1.26 6.29 14.25
C LEU A 113 -0.07 5.92 13.37
N LEU A 114 0.53 4.77 13.63
CA LEU A 114 1.55 4.17 12.76
C LEU A 114 1.04 2.82 12.26
N VAL A 115 0.97 2.66 10.94
CA VAL A 115 0.59 1.39 10.29
C VAL A 115 1.69 1.03 9.30
N HIS A 116 2.36 -0.11 9.53
CA HIS A 116 3.54 -0.51 8.74
C HIS A 116 3.48 -1.97 8.23
N PRO A 117 2.44 -2.36 7.48
CA PRO A 117 2.32 -3.71 6.95
C PRO A 117 3.37 -3.96 5.87
N VAL A 118 3.84 -5.21 5.82
CA VAL A 118 4.67 -5.73 4.73
C VAL A 118 3.84 -6.72 3.94
N PHE A 119 3.70 -6.46 2.64
CA PHE A 119 2.96 -7.31 1.71
C PHE A 119 3.91 -7.98 0.72
N VAL A 120 3.65 -9.24 0.41
CA VAL A 120 4.20 -9.88 -0.78
C VAL A 120 3.30 -9.50 -1.96
N VAL A 121 3.86 -8.93 -3.02
CA VAL A 121 3.09 -8.46 -4.17
C VAL A 121 3.74 -8.86 -5.47
N ARG A 122 2.93 -9.06 -6.51
CA ARG A 122 3.41 -9.25 -7.88
C ARG A 122 3.07 -8.01 -8.69
N ARG A 123 4.08 -7.49 -9.40
CA ARG A 123 3.97 -6.34 -10.29
C ARG A 123 4.44 -6.70 -11.69
N ASP A 124 3.97 -5.98 -12.69
CA ASP A 124 4.55 -6.06 -14.03
C ASP A 124 5.84 -5.23 -14.16
N VAL A 125 6.43 -5.23 -15.35
CA VAL A 125 7.68 -4.50 -15.65
C VAL A 125 7.53 -2.98 -15.60
N SER A 126 6.30 -2.47 -15.74
CA SER A 126 6.01 -1.04 -15.62
C SER A 126 5.79 -0.60 -14.17
N GLY A 127 5.59 -1.55 -13.25
CA GLY A 127 5.34 -1.31 -11.84
C GLY A 127 3.86 -1.42 -11.43
N GLU A 128 2.97 -1.78 -12.37
CA GLU A 128 1.55 -1.99 -12.08
C GLU A 128 1.36 -3.22 -11.19
N LEU A 129 0.50 -3.06 -10.19
CA LEU A 129 0.13 -4.10 -9.23
C LEU A 129 -0.77 -5.12 -9.92
N LEU A 130 -0.31 -6.36 -9.98
CA LEU A 130 -1.08 -7.47 -10.53
C LEU A 130 -1.81 -8.25 -9.43
N GLU A 131 -1.19 -8.37 -8.26
CA GLU A 131 -1.65 -9.24 -7.18
C GLU A 131 -1.03 -8.86 -5.84
N VAL A 132 -1.83 -8.95 -4.77
CA VAL A 132 -1.35 -8.89 -3.39
C VAL A 132 -1.48 -10.28 -2.78
N VAL A 133 -0.35 -10.89 -2.43
CA VAL A 133 -0.30 -12.14 -1.69
C VAL A 133 -0.28 -11.77 -0.22
N SER A 134 -1.44 -11.91 0.43
CA SER A 134 -1.49 -11.79 1.88
C SER A 134 -0.65 -12.89 2.51
N PRO A 135 0.17 -12.60 3.54
CA PRO A 135 0.88 -13.65 4.27
C PRO A 135 -0.08 -14.61 5.00
N ASP A 136 -1.35 -14.24 5.17
CA ASP A 136 -2.38 -15.10 5.77
C ASP A 136 -3.13 -15.96 4.72
N GLY A 137 -2.84 -15.76 3.43
CA GLY A 137 -3.39 -16.50 2.30
C GLY A 137 -2.64 -17.81 2.09
N ASN A 138 -3.10 -18.87 2.79
CA ASN A 138 -2.70 -20.27 2.64
C ASN A 138 -1.18 -20.48 2.51
N GLU A 139 -0.52 -20.71 3.65
CA GLU A 139 0.85 -21.18 3.78
C GLU A 139 0.99 -22.60 3.18
N GLN A 140 0.81 -22.76 1.86
CA GLN A 140 1.35 -23.88 1.12
C GLN A 140 2.85 -23.61 0.93
N ARG A 141 3.61 -23.89 1.98
CA ARG A 141 5.04 -24.13 1.87
C ARG A 141 5.24 -25.20 0.78
N PRO A 142 6.02 -24.93 -0.29
CA PRO A 142 6.46 -26.00 -1.14
C PRO A 142 7.36 -26.92 -0.30
N GLU A 143 6.88 -28.11 0.00
CA GLU A 143 7.70 -29.18 0.55
C GLU A 143 8.74 -29.57 -0.52
N HIS A 144 9.96 -29.80 -0.05
CA HIS A 144 11.14 -30.17 -0.84
C HIS A 144 10.95 -31.43 -1.70
#